data_AF-A0A1Y3AYD4-F1
#
_entry.id   AF-A0A1Y3AYD4-F1
#
_cell.length_a   1.000
_cell.length_b   1.000
_cell.length_c   1.000
_cell.angle_alpha   90.00
_cell.angle_beta   90.00
_cell.angle_gamma   90.00
#
_symmetry.space_group_name_H-M   'P 1'
#
loop_
_entity.id
_entity.type
_entity.pdbx_description
1 polymer ?
#
loop_
_entity_poly.entity_id
_entity_poly.type
_entity_poly.pdbx_seq_one_letter_code
_entity_poly.pdbx_strand_id
1 'polypeptide(L)'
;GWSVFLFRSYFCCSSFYLKISSGVGAITKIYGGRNRRGVRPSHFSRGGSNIARKSLQALEAVNWVEKDANSGGRRLTSQGYKDLDRIAAQLKEASRKKILEEAAAVATMATA
;
A
#
# COMPACT_ATOMS: atom_id res chain seq x y z
N GLY A 1 1.83 14.48 9.29
CA GLY A 1 0.40 14.47 8.89
C GLY A 1 0.16 13.74 7.58
N TRP A 2 0.66 14.28 6.46
CA TRP A 2 0.37 13.77 5.11
C TRP A 2 1.19 12.54 4.68
N SER A 3 2.41 12.35 5.20
CA SER A 3 3.25 11.19 4.86
C SER A 3 2.60 9.84 5.21
N VAL A 4 1.98 9.74 6.38
CA VAL A 4 1.27 8.51 6.81
C VAL A 4 0.03 8.24 5.95
N PHE A 5 -0.64 9.28 5.47
CA PHE A 5 -1.78 9.16 4.57
C PHE A 5 -1.36 8.63 3.19
N LEU A 6 -0.29 9.19 2.62
CA LEU A 6 0.27 8.73 1.34
C LEU A 6 0.73 7.27 1.42
N PHE A 7 1.45 6.91 2.48
CA PHE A 7 1.92 5.54 2.68
C PHE A 7 0.76 4.55 2.82
N ARG A 8 -0.30 4.92 3.54
CA ARG A 8 -1.50 4.07 3.67
C ARG A 8 -2.26 3.95 2.35
N SER A 9 -2.39 5.04 1.59
CA SER A 9 -3.04 5.03 0.27
C SER A 9 -2.30 4.14 -0.72
N TYR A 10 -0.96 4.21 -0.74
CA TYR A 10 -0.11 3.33 -1.56
C TYR A 10 -0.30 1.84 -1.20
N PHE A 11 -0.23 1.49 0.08
CA PHE A 11 -0.40 0.09 0.52
C PHE A 11 -1.81 -0.44 0.23
N CYS A 12 -2.84 0.41 0.35
CA CYS A 12 -4.20 0.09 -0.09
C CYS A 12 -4.26 -0.24 -1.59
N CYS A 13 -3.54 0.53 -2.42
CA CYS A 13 -3.45 0.30 -3.85
C CYS A 13 -2.75 -1.03 -4.16
N SER A 14 -1.60 -1.31 -3.55
CA SER A 14 -0.89 -2.59 -3.73
C SER A 14 -1.69 -3.80 -3.23
N SER A 15 -2.46 -3.67 -2.14
CA SER A 15 -3.38 -4.75 -1.73
C SER A 15 -4.55 -4.94 -2.71
N PHE A 16 -4.89 -3.92 -3.50
CA PHE A 16 -5.93 -3.98 -4.52
C PHE A 16 -5.49 -4.79 -5.74
N TYR A 17 -4.19 -4.82 -6.05
CA TYR A 17 -3.64 -5.67 -7.11
C TYR A 17 -3.97 -7.15 -6.89
N LEU A 18 -3.94 -7.59 -5.63
CA LEU A 18 -4.13 -8.99 -5.25
C LEU A 18 -5.60 -9.37 -5.01
N LYS A 19 -6.54 -8.41 -4.97
CA LYS A 19 -7.95 -8.66 -4.63
C LYS A 19 -8.88 -7.99 -5.63
N ILE A 20 -9.67 -8.81 -6.34
CA ILE A 20 -10.54 -8.41 -7.47
C ILE A 20 -11.62 -7.39 -7.05
N SER A 21 -12.04 -7.36 -5.79
CA SER A 21 -12.89 -6.29 -5.25
C SER A 21 -12.68 -6.16 -3.73
N SER A 22 -12.72 -4.94 -3.20
CA SER A 22 -12.57 -4.73 -1.76
C SER A 22 -13.39 -3.54 -1.25
N GLY A 23 -14.26 -3.82 -0.28
CA GLY A 23 -15.00 -2.79 0.46
C GLY A 23 -14.20 -2.21 1.62
N VAL A 24 -14.63 -1.05 2.13
CA VAL A 24 -13.98 -0.33 3.25
C VAL A 24 -13.87 -1.22 4.51
N GLY A 25 -14.85 -2.11 4.74
CA GLY A 25 -14.85 -3.06 5.85
C GLY A 25 -13.71 -4.08 5.79
N ALA A 26 -13.44 -4.65 4.61
CA ALA A 26 -12.33 -5.59 4.40
C ALA A 26 -10.97 -4.92 4.64
N ILE A 27 -10.81 -3.70 4.15
CA ILE A 27 -9.63 -2.87 4.36
C ILE A 27 -9.39 -2.61 5.85
N THR A 28 -10.44 -2.22 6.59
CA THR A 28 -10.30 -1.98 8.04
C THR A 28 -9.99 -3.25 8.85
N LYS A 29 -10.29 -4.44 8.31
CA LYS A 29 -9.94 -5.72 8.93
C LYS A 29 -8.49 -6.12 8.65
N ILE A 30 -8.00 -5.90 7.42
CA ILE A 30 -6.59 -6.17 7.05
C ILE A 30 -5.65 -5.25 7.81
N TYR A 31 -5.98 -3.95 7.87
CA TYR A 31 -5.19 -2.95 8.60
C TYR A 31 -5.58 -2.82 10.08
N GLY A 32 -6.46 -3.69 10.55
CA GLY A 32 -6.75 -3.83 11.98
C GLY A 32 -5.58 -4.53 12.68
N GLY A 33 -5.57 -4.45 13.99
CA GLY A 33 -4.47 -4.99 14.78
C GLY A 33 -4.92 -5.42 16.16
N ARG A 34 -3.96 -5.95 16.92
CA ARG A 34 -4.16 -6.29 18.31
C ARG A 34 -4.21 -5.01 19.14
N ASN A 35 -5.36 -4.71 19.74
CA ASN A 35 -5.49 -3.56 20.60
C ASN A 35 -4.93 -3.86 21.99
N ARG A 36 -4.04 -3.01 22.50
CA ARG A 36 -3.51 -3.12 23.86
C ARG A 36 -4.49 -2.44 24.82
N ARG A 37 -5.23 -3.24 25.60
CA ARG A 37 -6.26 -2.76 26.54
C ARG A 37 -5.78 -2.69 27.99
N GLY A 38 -4.49 -2.39 28.18
CA GLY A 38 -3.85 -2.34 29.50
C GLY A 38 -3.89 -3.71 30.19
N VAL A 39 -4.60 -3.79 31.31
CA VAL A 39 -4.70 -4.98 32.19
C VAL A 39 -5.69 -6.02 31.67
N ARG A 40 -6.64 -5.64 30.80
CA ARG A 40 -7.64 -6.57 30.24
C ARG A 40 -7.04 -7.36 29.06
N PRO A 41 -7.48 -8.62 28.82
CA PRO A 41 -7.02 -9.42 27.68
C PRO A 41 -7.12 -8.67 26.35
N SER A 42 -6.20 -8.92 25.42
CA SER A 42 -6.20 -8.26 24.11
C SER A 42 -7.32 -8.79 23.20
N HIS A 43 -7.99 -7.91 22.46
CA HIS A 43 -8.84 -8.31 21.33
C HIS A 43 -8.41 -7.60 20.06
N PHE A 44 -8.85 -8.16 18.93
CA PHE A 44 -8.71 -7.54 17.62
C PHE A 44 -9.58 -6.29 17.53
N SER A 45 -8.98 -5.16 17.16
CA SER A 45 -9.71 -3.95 16.79
C SER A 45 -9.53 -3.67 15.30
N ARG A 46 -10.61 -3.29 14.64
CA ARG A 46 -10.57 -2.80 13.27
C ARG A 46 -9.77 -1.50 13.21
N GLY A 47 -9.04 -1.31 12.12
CA GLY A 47 -8.35 -0.06 11.83
C GLY A 47 -9.32 1.09 11.59
N GLY A 48 -8.84 2.33 11.69
CA GLY A 48 -9.65 3.54 11.49
C GLY A 48 -10.31 3.58 10.12
N SER A 49 -11.65 3.59 10.10
CA SER A 49 -12.46 3.57 8.86
C SER A 49 -12.45 4.89 8.11
N ASN A 50 -12.26 6.01 8.80
CA ASN A 50 -12.26 7.34 8.18
C ASN A 50 -11.07 7.54 7.24
N ILE A 51 -9.87 7.14 7.67
CA ILE A 51 -8.65 7.25 6.88
C ILE A 51 -8.76 6.38 5.62
N ALA A 52 -9.20 5.13 5.78
CA ALA A 52 -9.42 4.21 4.66
C ALA A 52 -10.41 4.77 3.62
N ARG A 53 -11.52 5.36 4.06
CA ARG A 53 -12.52 5.95 3.16
C ARG A 53 -11.98 7.18 2.41
N LYS A 54 -11.29 8.08 3.11
CA LYS A 54 -10.70 9.30 2.51
C LYS A 54 -9.60 8.95 1.51
N SER A 55 -8.75 7.97 1.81
CA SER A 55 -7.75 7.47 0.86
C SER A 55 -8.37 6.96 -0.43
N LEU A 56 -9.45 6.19 -0.34
CA LEU A 56 -10.12 5.68 -1.54
C LEU A 56 -10.86 6.78 -2.32
N GLN A 57 -11.44 7.77 -1.63
CA GLN A 57 -12.04 8.94 -2.30
C GLN A 57 -10.98 9.79 -3.04
N ALA A 58 -9.79 9.94 -2.47
CA ALA A 58 -8.67 10.61 -3.14
C ALA A 58 -8.20 9.82 -4.38
N LEU A 59 -8.16 8.49 -4.29
CA LEU A 59 -7.81 7.62 -5.42
C LEU A 59 -8.88 7.60 -6.53
N GLU A 60 -10.15 7.78 -6.17
CA GLU A 60 -11.25 8.02 -7.13
C GLU A 60 -11.05 9.34 -7.87
N ALA A 61 -10.65 10.41 -7.18
CA ALA A 61 -10.40 11.71 -7.82
C ALA A 61 -9.23 11.66 -8.84
N VAL A 62 -8.26 10.76 -8.63
CA VAL A 62 -7.12 10.52 -9.52
C VAL A 62 -7.47 9.50 -10.62
N ASN A 63 -8.69 8.94 -10.64
CA ASN A 63 -9.17 7.93 -11.59
C ASN A 63 -8.34 6.63 -11.61
N TRP A 64 -7.64 6.32 -10.53
CA TRP A 64 -6.94 5.04 -10.37
C TRP A 64 -7.87 3.92 -9.91
N VAL A 65 -8.99 4.28 -9.28
CA VAL A 65 -9.97 3.35 -8.72
C VAL A 65 -11.36 3.72 -9.24
N GLU A 66 -12.03 2.76 -9.87
CA GLU A 66 -13.41 2.87 -10.33
C GLU A 66 -14.37 2.18 -9.34
N LYS A 67 -15.62 2.66 -9.31
CA LYS A 67 -16.70 1.98 -8.57
C LYS A 67 -17.40 1.02 -9.53
N ASP A 68 -17.33 -0.27 -9.27
CA ASP A 68 -18.20 -1.21 -9.99
C ASP A 68 -19.59 -1.16 -9.40
N ALA A 69 -20.53 -0.62 -10.20
CA ALA A 69 -21.93 -0.53 -9.82
C ALA A 69 -22.59 -1.91 -9.56
N ASN A 70 -22.07 -2.99 -10.16
CA ASN A 70 -22.70 -4.32 -10.12
C ASN A 70 -22.27 -5.23 -8.96
N SER A 71 -21.12 -4.98 -8.32
CA SER A 71 -20.59 -5.87 -7.25
C SER A 71 -20.38 -5.17 -5.91
N GLY A 72 -20.85 -3.92 -5.77
CA GLY A 72 -20.72 -3.13 -4.53
C GLY A 72 -19.26 -2.88 -4.11
N GLY A 73 -18.33 -3.11 -5.02
CA GLY A 73 -16.89 -3.02 -4.81
C GLY A 73 -16.29 -1.78 -5.46
N ARG A 74 -15.02 -1.54 -5.15
CA ARG A 74 -14.16 -0.68 -5.96
C ARG A 74 -13.24 -1.60 -6.75
N ARG A 75 -12.82 -1.22 -7.96
CA ARG A 75 -11.81 -1.93 -8.75
C ARG A 75 -10.73 -0.97 -9.20
N LEU A 76 -9.54 -1.53 -9.38
CA LEU A 76 -8.43 -0.79 -9.94
C LEU A 76 -8.61 -0.66 -11.45
N THR A 77 -8.38 0.53 -11.98
CA THR A 77 -8.47 0.81 -13.42
C THR A 77 -7.25 0.28 -14.16
N SER A 78 -7.36 0.05 -15.47
CA SER A 78 -6.21 -0.36 -16.30
C SER A 78 -5.05 0.66 -16.22
N GLN A 79 -5.37 1.93 -16.01
CA GLN A 79 -4.37 2.99 -15.82
C GLN A 79 -3.65 2.86 -14.47
N GLY A 80 -4.40 2.60 -13.39
CA GLY A 80 -3.82 2.28 -12.09
C GLY A 80 -2.82 1.12 -12.16
N TYR A 81 -3.18 0.06 -12.92
CA TYR A 81 -2.30 -1.09 -13.14
C TYR A 81 -0.92 -0.71 -13.72
N LYS A 82 -0.91 0.16 -14.74
CA LYS A 82 0.30 0.58 -15.46
C LYS A 82 1.20 1.49 -14.62
N ASP A 83 0.61 2.42 -13.89
CA ASP A 83 1.38 3.40 -13.13
C ASP A 83 2.15 2.75 -11.97
N LEU A 84 1.57 1.77 -11.26
CA LEU A 84 2.33 1.12 -10.19
C LEU A 84 3.35 0.11 -10.71
N ASP A 85 3.14 -0.49 -11.89
CA ASP A 85 4.16 -1.33 -12.53
C ASP A 85 5.39 -0.50 -12.94
N ARG A 86 5.16 0.71 -13.49
CA ARG A 86 6.25 1.66 -13.80
C ARG A 86 7.04 2.05 -12.55
N ILE A 87 6.36 2.36 -11.44
CA ILE A 87 7.01 2.71 -10.17
C ILE A 87 7.78 1.51 -9.60
N ALA A 88 7.22 0.30 -9.69
CA ALA A 88 7.88 -0.92 -9.23
C ALA A 88 9.16 -1.22 -10.03
N ALA A 89 9.13 -1.02 -11.35
CA ALA A 89 10.30 -1.17 -12.21
C ALA A 89 11.41 -0.19 -11.81
N GLN A 90 11.07 1.09 -11.60
CA GLN A 90 12.03 2.11 -11.15
C GLN A 90 12.66 1.79 -9.79
N LEU A 91 11.86 1.31 -8.83
CA LEU A 91 12.37 0.90 -7.51
C LEU A 91 13.29 -0.32 -7.59
N LYS A 92 13.00 -1.27 -8.47
CA LYS A 92 13.83 -2.46 -8.70
C LYS A 92 15.16 -2.11 -9.36
N GLU A 93 15.17 -1.16 -10.28
CA GLU A 93 16.41 -0.64 -10.88
C GLU A 93 17.23 0.14 -9.85
N ALA A 94 16.59 0.98 -9.04
CA ALA A 94 17.25 1.76 -8.00
C ALA A 94 17.87 0.87 -6.91
N SER A 95 17.16 -0.16 -6.44
CA SER A 95 17.69 -1.11 -5.45
C SER A 95 18.86 -1.91 -5.99
N ARG A 96 18.81 -2.34 -7.26
CA ARG A 96 19.92 -3.01 -7.93
C ARG A 96 21.17 -2.13 -7.97
N LYS A 97 21.03 -0.85 -8.34
CA LYS A 97 22.16 0.09 -8.39
C LYS A 97 22.83 0.27 -7.03
N LYS A 98 22.05 0.41 -5.95
CA LYS A 98 22.58 0.50 -4.58
C LYS A 98 23.36 -0.74 -4.16
N ILE A 99 22.84 -1.94 -4.45
CA ILE A 99 23.53 -3.19 -4.12
C ILE A 99 24.86 -3.31 -4.87
N LEU A 100 24.91 -2.88 -6.13
CA LEU A 100 26.14 -2.88 -6.93
C LEU A 100 27.17 -1.88 -6.40
N GLU A 101 26.73 -0.70 -5.97
CA GLU A 101 27.60 0.31 -5.33
C GLU A 101 28.12 -0.16 -3.97
N GLU A 102 27.26 -0.77 -3.14
CA GLU A 102 27.65 -1.36 -1.86
C GLU A 102 28.64 -2.52 -2.05
N ALA A 103 28.41 -3.39 -3.05
CA ALA A 103 29.34 -4.48 -3.37
C ALA A 103 30.70 -3.97 -3.89
N ALA A 104 30.71 -2.89 -4.69
CA ALA A 104 31.95 -2.25 -5.14
C ALA A 104 32.72 -1.58 -3.99
N ALA A 105 32.01 -0.97 -3.02
CA ALA A 105 32.61 -0.41 -1.82
C ALA A 105 33.22 -1.50 -0.92
N VAL A 106 32.55 -2.65 -0.76
CA VAL A 106 33.10 -3.79 0.01
C VAL A 106 34.31 -4.41 -0.69
N ALA A 107 34.29 -4.55 -2.02
CA ALA A 107 35.42 -5.08 -2.76
C ALA A 107 36.66 -4.18 -2.67
N THR A 108 36.48 -2.86 -2.75
CA THR A 108 37.59 -1.90 -2.64
C THR A 108 38.18 -1.84 -1.22
N MET A 109 37.36 -1.99 -0.17
CA MET A 109 37.86 -2.09 1.21
C MET A 109 38.55 -3.42 1.53
N ALA A 110 38.22 -4.51 0.83
CA ALA A 110 38.87 -5.81 1.02
C ALA A 110 40.22 -5.93 0.28
N THR A 111 40.50 -5.00 -0.63
CA THR A 111 41.76 -4.99 -1.42
C THR A 111 42.78 -3.96 -0.88
N ALA A 112 42.44 -3.25 0.20
CA ALA A 112 43.31 -2.31 0.94
C ALA A 112 43.68 -2.92 2.30
#